data_AF-A0A7C5WYZ9-F1
#
_entry.id   AF-A0A7C5WYZ9-F1
#
_cell.length_a   1.000
_cell.length_b   1.000
_cell.length_c   1.000
_cell.angle_alpha   90.00
_cell.angle_beta   90.00
_cell.angle_gamma   90.00
#
_symmetry.space_group_name_H-M   'P 1'
#
loop_
_entity.id
_entity.type
_entity.pdbx_description
1 polymer ?
#
loop_
_entity_poly.entity_id
_entity_poly.type
_entity_poly.pdbx_seq_one_letter_code
_entity_poly.pdbx_strand_id
1 'polypeptide(L)'
;GVNDDSQTMLELMRSLIRIKVKPQYLFHCDPIKGAVHFRTTVEKGLEIMDYLRGRISGYAIPTYAIDLPGGKGKVPLLPQYLLAKEGTKHVFRSWQGELVEYDIQEF
;
A
#
# COMPACT_ATOMS: atom_id res chain seq x y z
N GLY A 1 6.26 -14.57 -7.28
CA GLY A 1 5.95 -14.83 -5.86
C GLY A 1 4.77 -15.78 -5.79
N VAL A 2 4.00 -15.73 -4.70
CA VAL A 2 2.75 -16.52 -4.55
C VAL A 2 1.51 -15.65 -4.77
N ASN A 3 1.53 -14.43 -4.23
CA ASN A 3 0.43 -13.46 -4.25
C ASN A 3 0.90 -12.06 -4.70
N ASP A 4 1.93 -12.00 -5.53
CA ASP A 4 2.54 -10.78 -6.06
C ASP A 4 1.79 -10.19 -7.26
N ASP A 5 0.47 -10.33 -7.25
CA ASP A 5 -0.46 -9.89 -8.27
C ASP A 5 -1.62 -9.10 -7.65
N SER A 6 -1.91 -7.94 -8.22
CA SER A 6 -2.89 -6.99 -7.67
C SER A 6 -4.32 -7.52 -7.69
N GLN A 7 -4.68 -8.30 -8.72
CA GLN A 7 -6.01 -8.88 -8.84
C GLN A 7 -6.21 -10.01 -7.82
N THR A 8 -5.22 -10.89 -7.69
CA THR A 8 -5.18 -11.95 -6.68
C THR A 8 -5.32 -11.38 -5.28
N MET A 9 -4.60 -10.30 -4.98
CA MET A 9 -4.68 -9.61 -3.69
C MET A 9 -6.05 -8.96 -3.46
N LEU A 10 -6.65 -8.36 -4.49
CA LEU A 10 -8.01 -7.80 -4.41
C LEU A 10 -9.04 -8.87 -4.02
N GLU A 11 -8.97 -10.03 -4.66
CA GLU A 11 -9.87 -11.16 -4.41
C GLU A 11 -9.67 -11.73 -3.00
N LEU A 12 -8.41 -11.86 -2.57
CA LEU A 12 -8.08 -12.29 -1.21
C LEU A 12 -8.65 -11.32 -0.16
N MET A 13 -8.41 -10.01 -0.29
CA MET A 13 -8.91 -9.02 0.67
C MET A 13 -10.44 -9.03 0.76
N ARG A 14 -11.13 -9.13 -0.38
CA ARG A 14 -12.60 -9.25 -0.41
C ARG A 14 -13.07 -10.53 0.27
N SER A 15 -12.38 -11.64 0.04
CA SER A 15 -12.74 -12.95 0.62
C SER A 15 -12.57 -12.98 2.14
N LEU A 16 -11.47 -12.39 2.65
CA LEU A 16 -11.24 -12.27 4.10
C LEU A 16 -12.37 -11.50 4.79
N ILE A 17 -12.80 -10.37 4.21
CA ILE A 17 -13.89 -9.57 4.79
C ILE A 17 -15.23 -10.32 4.75
N ARG A 18 -15.53 -11.11 3.71
CA ARG A 18 -16.76 -11.93 3.66
C ARG A 18 -16.86 -12.89 4.85
N ILE A 19 -15.73 -13.41 5.32
CA ILE A 19 -15.66 -14.29 6.49
C ILE A 19 -15.34 -13.53 7.80
N LYS A 20 -15.47 -12.20 7.81
CA LYS A 20 -15.25 -11.31 8.96
C LYS A 20 -13.81 -11.31 9.49
N VAL A 21 -12.83 -11.66 8.65
CA VAL A 21 -11.41 -11.53 8.96
C VAL A 21 -10.91 -10.20 8.42
N LYS A 22 -10.43 -9.33 9.32
CA LYS A 22 -9.84 -8.05 8.94
C LYS A 22 -8.40 -8.26 8.43
N PRO A 23 -8.08 -7.90 7.18
CA PRO A 23 -6.69 -7.86 6.73
C PRO A 23 -5.94 -6.78 7.49
N GLN A 24 -4.97 -7.16 8.32
CA GLN A 24 -4.23 -6.22 9.15
C GLN A 24 -2.94 -5.76 8.48
N TYR A 25 -2.12 -6.69 8.00
CA TYR A 25 -0.84 -6.41 7.38
C TYR A 25 -0.65 -7.20 6.08
N LEU A 26 0.06 -6.56 5.15
CA LEU A 26 0.76 -7.21 4.06
C LEU A 26 2.25 -7.00 4.34
N PHE A 27 2.96 -8.06 4.71
CA PHE A 27 4.39 -7.95 4.98
C PHE A 27 5.20 -8.11 3.70
N HIS A 28 6.20 -7.24 3.53
CA HIS A 28 7.23 -7.48 2.55
C HIS A 28 8.04 -8.72 2.94
N CYS A 29 8.44 -9.51 1.95
CA CYS A 29 9.16 -10.75 2.22
C CYS A 29 10.57 -10.46 2.76
N ASP A 30 10.82 -10.91 3.99
CA ASP A 30 12.09 -10.74 4.68
C ASP A 30 13.25 -11.44 3.95
N PRO A 31 14.48 -10.89 4.03
CA PRO A 31 15.67 -11.49 3.45
C PRO A 31 16.16 -12.69 4.29
N ILE A 32 15.37 -13.77 4.36
CA ILE A 32 15.78 -15.00 5.04
C ILE A 32 16.33 -16.03 4.05
N LYS A 33 17.32 -16.81 4.52
CA LYS A 33 17.93 -17.88 3.72
C LYS A 33 16.84 -18.89 3.32
N GLY A 34 16.76 -19.18 2.02
CA GLY A 34 15.78 -20.12 1.47
C GLY A 34 14.48 -19.48 0.95
N ALA A 35 14.19 -18.21 1.24
CA ALA A 35 12.98 -17.53 0.74
C ALA A 35 13.25 -16.50 -0.38
N VAL A 36 14.52 -16.33 -0.80
CA VAL A 36 14.94 -15.28 -1.73
C VAL A 36 14.18 -15.33 -3.07
N HIS A 37 13.82 -16.51 -3.54
CA HIS A 37 13.09 -16.71 -4.80
C HIS A 37 11.60 -16.32 -4.73
N PHE A 38 11.04 -16.14 -3.54
CA PHE A 38 9.69 -15.59 -3.35
C PHE A 38 9.67 -14.07 -3.27
N ARG A 39 10.84 -13.44 -3.20
CA ARG A 39 10.96 -12.02 -2.91
C ARG A 39 10.49 -11.20 -4.10
N THR A 40 9.70 -10.18 -3.82
CA THR A 40 9.29 -9.15 -4.77
C THR A 40 10.09 -7.89 -4.53
N THR A 41 9.96 -6.93 -5.45
CA THR A 41 10.45 -5.57 -5.21
C THR A 41 9.52 -4.83 -4.23
N VAL A 42 10.01 -3.76 -3.62
CA VAL A 42 9.18 -2.91 -2.75
C VAL A 42 8.11 -2.21 -3.59
N GLU A 43 8.48 -1.83 -4.81
CA GLU A 43 7.64 -1.21 -5.83
C GLU A 43 6.45 -2.08 -6.17
N LYS A 44 6.63 -3.41 -6.30
CA LYS A 44 5.51 -4.34 -6.54
C LYS A 44 4.51 -4.33 -5.37
N GLY A 45 4.99 -4.26 -4.13
CA GLY A 45 4.11 -4.12 -2.98
C GLY A 45 3.35 -2.79 -2.97
N LEU A 46 4.02 -1.69 -3.32
CA LEU A 46 3.38 -0.38 -3.48
C LEU A 46 2.36 -0.35 -4.63
N GLU A 47 2.65 -1.02 -5.74
CA GLU A 47 1.74 -1.19 -6.89
C GLU A 47 0.46 -1.91 -6.46
N ILE A 48 0.58 -3.01 -5.71
CA ILE A 48 -0.57 -3.72 -5.13
C ILE A 48 -1.37 -2.78 -4.22
N MET A 49 -0.70 -2.05 -3.33
CA MET A 49 -1.39 -1.13 -2.42
C MET A 49 -2.11 0.01 -3.15
N ASP A 50 -1.50 0.57 -4.20
CA ASP A 50 -2.10 1.61 -5.03
C ASP A 50 -3.31 1.06 -5.79
N TYR A 51 -3.20 -0.16 -6.30
CA TYR A 51 -4.31 -0.84 -6.98
C TYR A 51 -5.51 -1.08 -6.04
N LEU A 52 -5.26 -1.56 -4.83
CA LEU A 52 -6.33 -1.84 -3.85
C LEU A 52 -7.05 -0.56 -3.40
N ARG A 53 -6.31 0.52 -3.16
CA ARG A 53 -6.87 1.79 -2.66
C ARG A 53 -7.80 2.41 -3.70
N GLY A 54 -9.00 2.77 -3.26
CA GLY A 54 -10.09 3.26 -4.12
C GLY A 54 -10.96 2.16 -4.75
N ARG A 55 -10.50 0.89 -4.79
CA ARG A 55 -11.28 -0.24 -5.36
C ARG A 55 -12.03 -1.08 -4.33
N ILE A 56 -11.64 -1.01 -3.06
CA ILE A 56 -12.32 -1.67 -1.93
C ILE A 56 -12.46 -0.74 -0.75
N SER A 57 -13.34 -1.10 0.18
CA SER A 57 -13.51 -0.39 1.45
C SER A 57 -12.17 -0.22 2.16
N GLY A 58 -11.93 0.95 2.74
CA GLY A 58 -10.73 1.21 3.56
C GLY A 58 -10.54 0.21 4.69
N TYR A 59 -11.63 -0.39 5.20
CA TYR A 59 -11.56 -1.45 6.21
C TYR A 59 -10.88 -2.74 5.71
N ALA A 60 -10.92 -2.98 4.40
CA ALA A 60 -10.34 -4.14 3.73
C ALA A 60 -8.90 -3.89 3.22
N ILE A 61 -8.38 -2.66 3.36
CA ILE A 61 -7.04 -2.30 2.91
C ILE A 61 -6.05 -2.64 4.04
N PRO A 62 -5.11 -3.59 3.83
CA PRO A 62 -4.09 -3.88 4.84
C PRO A 62 -3.06 -2.74 4.93
N THR A 63 -2.27 -2.74 5.99
CA THR A 63 -1.03 -1.94 6.03
C THR A 63 0.09 -2.71 5.35
N TYR A 64 0.67 -2.19 4.27
CA TYR A 64 1.91 -2.74 3.71
C TYR A 64 3.09 -2.31 4.58
N ALA A 65 3.88 -3.26 5.05
CA ALA A 65 4.97 -2.99 5.99
C ALA A 65 6.24 -3.79 5.66
N ILE A 66 7.39 -3.17 5.91
CA ILE A 66 8.71 -3.81 5.88
C ILE A 66 9.23 -3.87 7.30
N ASP A 67 9.70 -5.03 7.75
CA ASP A 67 10.48 -5.14 8.98
C ASP A 67 11.94 -4.79 8.70
N LEU A 68 12.42 -3.74 9.38
CA LEU A 68 13.78 -3.26 9.17
C LEU A 68 14.80 -4.16 9.90
N PRO A 69 15.96 -4.43 9.27
CA PRO A 69 16.99 -5.28 9.85
C PRO A 69 17.53 -4.71 11.16
N GLY A 70 17.97 -5.60 12.05
CA GLY A 70 18.52 -5.23 13.35
C GLY A 70 17.45 -4.79 14.37
N GLY A 71 16.21 -5.26 14.22
CA GLY A 71 15.15 -4.99 15.21
C GLY A 71 14.63 -3.55 15.22
N LYS A 72 14.81 -2.81 14.12
CA LYS A 72 14.37 -1.41 13.99
C LYS A 72 12.86 -1.26 13.76
N GLY A 73 12.13 -2.37 13.82
CA GLY A 73 10.67 -2.42 13.77
C GLY A 73 10.08 -2.38 12.36
N LYS A 74 8.75 -2.48 12.34
CA LYS A 74 7.92 -2.43 11.14
C LYS A 74 7.70 -0.99 10.68
N VAL A 75 8.03 -0.72 9.42
CA VAL A 75 7.76 0.58 8.79
C VAL A 75 6.61 0.42 7.81
N PRO A 76 5.50 1.16 7.98
CA PRO A 76 4.42 1.15 7.01
C PRO A 76 4.81 1.94 5.77
N LEU A 77 4.40 1.43 4.60
CA LEU A 77 4.59 2.09 3.33
C LEU A 77 3.23 2.41 2.71
N LEU A 78 3.16 3.58 2.08
CA LEU A 78 1.98 4.06 1.36
C LEU A 78 2.42 4.46 -0.05
N PRO A 79 1.54 4.33 -1.07
CA PRO A 79 1.76 4.96 -2.35
C PRO A 79 1.93 6.48 -2.19
N GLN A 80 2.70 7.09 -3.09
CA GLN A 80 2.89 8.54 -3.07
C GLN A 80 1.62 9.22 -3.58
N TYR A 81 0.98 9.99 -2.69
CA TYR A 81 -0.20 10.79 -3.03
C TYR A 81 0.10 12.29 -3.08
N LEU A 82 1.02 12.81 -2.26
CA LEU A 82 1.45 14.21 -2.31
C LEU A 82 2.60 14.35 -3.32
N LEU A 83 2.39 15.01 -4.45
CA LEU A 83 3.41 15.13 -5.49
C LEU A 83 4.25 16.40 -5.38
N ALA A 84 3.64 17.50 -4.95
CA ALA A 84 4.33 18.77 -4.77
C ALA A 84 3.72 19.56 -3.61
N LYS A 85 4.54 20.43 -3.03
CA LYS A 85 4.17 21.36 -1.97
C LYS A 85 4.91 22.67 -2.17
N GLU A 86 4.17 23.76 -2.25
CA GLU A 86 4.71 25.12 -2.33
C GLU A 86 3.89 26.05 -1.42
N GLY A 87 4.49 26.48 -0.31
CA GLY A 87 3.78 27.27 0.70
C GLY A 87 2.54 26.55 1.23
N THR A 88 1.37 27.10 0.90
CA THR A 88 0.04 26.62 1.31
C THR A 88 -0.59 25.69 0.26
N LYS A 89 -0.06 25.68 -0.96
CA LYS A 89 -0.54 24.88 -2.08
C LYS A 89 0.10 23.50 -2.08
N HIS A 90 -0.72 22.50 -2.32
CA HIS A 90 -0.35 21.10 -2.39
C HIS A 90 -0.91 20.51 -3.68
N VAL A 91 -0.14 19.64 -4.34
CA VAL A 91 -0.61 18.87 -5.49
C VAL A 91 -0.73 17.42 -5.07
N PHE A 92 -1.94 16.89 -5.10
CA PHE A 92 -2.23 15.50 -4.81
C PHE A 92 -2.54 14.70 -6.07
N ARG A 93 -2.13 13.43 -6.08
CA ARG A 93 -2.63 12.42 -7.02
C ARG A 93 -3.83 11.71 -6.39
N SER A 94 -4.98 11.72 -7.05
CA SER A 94 -6.15 10.93 -6.63
C SER A 94 -5.91 9.44 -6.88
N TRP A 95 -6.77 8.57 -6.32
CA TRP A 95 -6.70 7.13 -6.59
C TRP A 95 -6.97 6.76 -8.06
N GLN A 96 -7.60 7.66 -8.82
CA GLN A 96 -7.83 7.52 -10.27
C GLN A 96 -6.67 8.10 -11.10
N GLY A 97 -5.67 8.70 -10.46
CA GLY A 97 -4.52 9.31 -11.12
C GLY A 97 -4.70 10.79 -11.47
N GLU A 98 -5.82 11.41 -11.10
CA GLU A 98 -6.05 12.84 -11.34
C GLU A 98 -5.15 13.70 -10.45
N LEU A 99 -4.68 14.82 -10.98
CA LEU A 99 -3.92 15.79 -10.20
C LEU A 99 -4.88 16.84 -9.64
N VAL A 100 -4.86 17.00 -8.32
CA VAL A 100 -5.74 17.91 -7.59
C VAL A 100 -4.88 18.90 -6.83
N GLU A 101 -5.03 20.17 -7.17
CA GLU A 101 -4.47 21.27 -6.38
C GLU A 101 -5.34 21.52 -5.15
N TYR A 102 -4.70 21.73 -4.01
CA TYR A 102 -5.36 22.00 -2.74
C TYR A 102 -4.60 23.10 -2.00
N ASP A 103 -5.26 24.23 -1.76
CA ASP A 103 -4.73 25.32 -0.94
C ASP A 103 -5.29 25.24 0.48
N ILE A 104 -4.42 25.14 1.49
CA ILE A 104 -4.83 25.06 2.89
C ILE A 104 -5.54 26.34 3.35
N GLN A 105 -5.30 27.47 2.68
CA GLN A 105 -5.86 28.77 3.06
C GLN A 105 -7.20 29.10 2.39
N GLU A 106 -7.69 28.27 1.46
CA GLU A 106 -9.01 28.48 0.86
C GLU A 106 -10.13 28.09 1.84
N PHE A 107 -10.44 28.97 2.79
CA PHE A 107 -11.71 29.06 3.52
C PHE A 107 -11.97 30.50 3.98
#